data_AF-A0A084A4W2-F1
#
_entry.id   AF-A0A084A4W2-F1
#
_cell.length_a   1.000
_cell.length_b   1.000
_cell.length_c   1.000
_cell.angle_alpha   90.00
_cell.angle_beta   90.00
_cell.angle_gamma   90.00
#
_symmetry.space_group_name_H-M   'P 1'
#
loop_
_entity.id
_entity.type
_entity.pdbx_description
1 polymer ?
#
loop_
_entity_poly.entity_id
_entity_poly.type
_entity_poly.pdbx_seq_one_letter_code
_entity_poly.pdbx_strand_id
1 'polypeptide(L)'
;MPAISLKMRLLLFLYSSQNILGCVLALLGLGFFFSGFIADWWLLIVCGLYAVGWLLLWNNHPVIDVATQQDIIHVNLLASLDELMRQSRTKLPSEAFGYLQNIHQIVADVAPKLSDNTATTEYVISLTNAVTRDLPQTIKNYLQLPTAFATLHIIERGKTCKQLLLEQLDLLYKQLQKIAENVYKDDAEALITNGRFLEEKFRPVNFITDIRP
;
A
#
# COMPACT_ATOMS: atom_id res chain seq x y z
N MET A 1 10.78 11.67 -28.25
CA MET A 1 10.31 10.34 -27.81
C MET A 1 9.02 10.03 -28.54
N PRO A 2 8.91 8.94 -29.32
CA PRO A 2 7.75 8.72 -30.20
C PRO A 2 6.51 8.36 -29.36
N ALA A 3 5.42 9.09 -29.58
CA ALA A 3 4.15 8.85 -28.91
C ALA A 3 3.58 7.49 -29.36
N ILE A 4 3.50 6.53 -28.44
CA ILE A 4 2.87 5.24 -28.69
C ILE A 4 1.37 5.51 -28.92
N SER A 5 0.95 5.35 -30.18
CA SER A 5 -0.44 5.53 -30.61
C SER A 5 -1.39 4.67 -29.78
N LEU A 6 -2.56 5.22 -29.44
CA LEU A 6 -3.65 4.57 -28.69
C LEU A 6 -4.04 3.22 -29.31
N LYS A 7 -3.91 3.10 -30.64
CA LYS A 7 -4.11 1.86 -31.41
C LYS A 7 -3.12 0.76 -31.03
N MET A 8 -1.87 1.11 -30.71
CA MET A 8 -0.83 0.17 -30.29
C MET A 8 -1.08 -0.38 -28.88
N ARG A 9 -1.58 0.45 -27.97
CA ARG A 9 -1.99 0.02 -26.62
C ARG A 9 -3.23 -0.88 -26.66
N LEU A 10 -4.20 -0.56 -27.53
CA LEU A 10 -5.35 -1.42 -27.80
C LEU A 10 -4.93 -2.74 -28.44
N LEU A 11 -4.01 -2.72 -29.39
CA LEU A 11 -3.48 -3.94 -29.99
C LEU A 11 -2.72 -4.81 -28.99
N LEU A 12 -1.92 -4.23 -28.09
CA LEU A 12 -1.26 -4.97 -27.00
C LEU A 12 -2.26 -5.52 -25.98
N PHE A 13 -3.36 -4.80 -25.71
CA PHE A 13 -4.43 -5.26 -24.84
C PHE A 13 -5.24 -6.41 -25.46
N LEU A 14 -5.53 -6.34 -26.76
CA LEU A 14 -6.20 -7.41 -27.50
C LEU A 14 -5.28 -8.62 -27.76
N TYR A 15 -3.95 -8.41 -27.86
CA TYR A 15 -2.97 -9.48 -28.03
C TYR A 15 -2.54 -10.14 -26.70
N SER A 16 -3.11 -9.71 -25.57
CA SER A 16 -2.97 -10.44 -24.32
C SER A 16 -3.57 -11.84 -24.50
N SER A 17 -2.75 -12.87 -24.30
CA SER A 17 -3.08 -14.28 -24.51
C SER A 17 -4.38 -14.71 -23.80
N GLN A 18 -4.75 -14.01 -22.74
CA GLN A 18 -5.96 -14.24 -21.95
C GLN A 18 -7.25 -13.77 -22.68
N ASN A 19 -7.20 -12.67 -23.42
CA ASN A 19 -8.38 -12.14 -24.14
C ASN A 19 -8.69 -12.95 -25.40
N ILE A 20 -7.67 -13.39 -26.14
CA ILE A 20 -7.84 -14.25 -27.32
C ILE A 20 -8.46 -15.59 -26.92
N LEU A 21 -7.98 -16.18 -25.83
CA LEU A 21 -8.50 -17.45 -25.33
C LEU A 21 -9.97 -17.33 -24.90
N GLY A 22 -10.34 -16.23 -24.24
CA GLY A 22 -11.72 -15.92 -23.88
C GLY A 22 -12.65 -15.76 -25.08
N CYS A 23 -12.21 -15.08 -26.14
CA CYS A 23 -12.99 -14.94 -27.38
C CYS A 23 -13.16 -16.27 -28.13
N VAL A 24 -12.11 -17.11 -28.18
CA VAL A 24 -12.19 -18.44 -28.80
C VAL A 24 -13.14 -19.35 -28.01
N LEU A 25 -13.10 -19.29 -26.68
CA LEU A 25 -14.02 -20.05 -25.81
C LEU A 25 -15.48 -19.59 -25.99
N ALA A 26 -15.70 -18.28 -26.08
CA ALA A 26 -17.03 -17.71 -26.31
C ALA A 26 -17.61 -18.09 -27.67
N LEU A 27 -16.79 -18.10 -28.72
CA LEU A 27 -17.20 -18.54 -30.06
C LEU A 27 -17.48 -20.05 -30.11
N LEU A 28 -16.70 -20.87 -29.41
CA LEU A 28 -16.97 -22.31 -29.28
C LEU A 28 -18.29 -22.57 -28.53
N GLY A 29 -18.53 -21.88 -27.42
CA GLY A 29 -19.80 -21.96 -26.68
C GLY A 29 -21.01 -21.55 -27.53
N LEU A 30 -20.86 -20.49 -28.33
CA LEU A 30 -21.90 -20.03 -29.24
C LEU A 30 -22.13 -20.99 -30.41
N GLY A 31 -21.08 -21.63 -30.93
CA GLY A 31 -21.17 -22.66 -31.96
C GLY A 31 -21.90 -23.93 -31.49
N PHE A 32 -21.62 -24.38 -30.27
CA PHE A 32 -22.33 -25.53 -29.68
C PHE A 32 -23.82 -25.23 -29.44
N PHE A 33 -24.17 -23.98 -29.08
CA PHE A 33 -25.55 -23.55 -28.86
C PHE A 33 -26.45 -23.72 -30.09
N PHE A 34 -25.97 -23.40 -31.29
CA PHE A 34 -26.75 -23.51 -32.52
C PHE A 34 -26.88 -24.95 -33.06
N SER A 35 -26.06 -25.90 -32.60
CA SER A 35 -26.03 -27.28 -33.13
C SER A 35 -27.07 -28.22 -32.49
N GLY A 36 -27.85 -27.78 -31.49
CA GLY A 36 -28.90 -28.60 -30.84
C GLY A 36 -28.39 -29.74 -29.93
N PHE A 37 -27.07 -29.87 -29.74
CA PHE A 37 -26.41 -30.95 -28.98
C PHE A 37 -26.43 -30.74 -27.45
N ILE A 38 -26.85 -29.57 -26.99
CA ILE A 38 -26.77 -29.15 -25.58
C ILE A 38 -27.84 -29.79 -24.67
N ALA A 39 -28.93 -30.32 -25.24
CA ALA A 39 -29.97 -30.96 -24.43
C ALA A 39 -29.44 -32.19 -23.67
N ASP A 40 -28.57 -33.00 -24.31
CA ASP A 40 -28.08 -34.26 -23.73
C ASP A 40 -26.75 -34.12 -22.98
N TRP A 41 -25.89 -33.17 -23.36
CA TRP A 41 -24.50 -33.07 -22.86
C TRP A 41 -24.22 -31.82 -22.01
N TRP A 42 -25.27 -31.09 -21.60
CA TRP A 42 -25.17 -29.87 -20.80
C TRP A 42 -24.26 -30.01 -19.56
N LEU A 43 -24.36 -31.13 -18.83
CA LEU A 43 -23.56 -31.34 -17.62
C LEU A 43 -22.07 -31.45 -17.91
N LEU A 44 -21.69 -32.09 -19.02
CA LEU A 44 -20.28 -32.25 -19.40
C LEU A 44 -19.67 -30.93 -19.90
N ILE A 45 -20.49 -30.08 -20.54
CA ILE A 45 -20.08 -28.72 -20.91
C ILE A 45 -19.87 -27.87 -19.66
N VAL A 46 -20.81 -27.89 -18.70
CA VAL A 46 -20.65 -27.16 -17.42
C VAL A 46 -19.44 -27.66 -16.65
N CYS A 47 -19.24 -28.98 -16.59
CA CYS A 47 -18.09 -29.57 -15.90
C CYS A 47 -16.77 -29.19 -16.59
N GLY A 48 -16.72 -29.19 -17.92
CA GLY A 48 -15.56 -28.73 -18.69
C GLY A 48 -15.29 -27.23 -18.52
N LEU A 49 -16.32 -26.39 -18.58
CA LEU A 49 -16.19 -24.94 -18.38
C LEU A 49 -15.75 -24.62 -16.94
N TYR A 50 -16.27 -25.36 -15.95
CA TYR A 50 -15.89 -25.24 -14.55
C TYR A 50 -14.46 -25.72 -14.33
N ALA A 51 -14.03 -26.83 -14.96
CA ALA A 51 -12.66 -27.32 -14.89
C ALA A 51 -11.67 -26.35 -15.55
N VAL A 52 -12.03 -25.73 -16.68
CA VAL A 52 -11.22 -24.70 -17.36
C VAL A 52 -11.15 -23.44 -16.50
N GLY A 53 -12.27 -22.99 -15.93
CA GLY A 53 -12.29 -21.90 -14.97
C GLY A 53 -11.40 -22.20 -13.77
N TRP A 54 -11.55 -23.39 -13.17
CA TRP A 54 -10.74 -23.86 -12.06
C TRP A 54 -9.25 -23.91 -12.40
N LEU A 55 -8.85 -24.41 -13.59
CA LEU A 55 -7.45 -24.44 -14.02
C LEU A 55 -6.86 -23.04 -14.25
N LEU A 56 -7.65 -22.13 -14.83
CA LEU A 56 -7.27 -20.73 -15.05
C LEU A 56 -7.11 -19.99 -13.71
N LEU A 57 -7.98 -20.26 -12.73
CA LEU A 57 -7.84 -19.73 -11.37
C LEU A 57 -6.70 -20.41 -10.59
N TRP A 58 -6.45 -21.70 -10.81
CA TRP A 58 -5.39 -22.47 -10.13
C TRP A 58 -3.99 -21.96 -10.49
N ASN A 59 -3.75 -21.69 -11.78
CA ASN A 59 -2.44 -21.21 -12.23
C ASN A 59 -2.22 -19.71 -11.94
N ASN A 60 -3.28 -19.02 -11.54
CA ASN A 60 -3.28 -17.61 -11.16
C ASN A 60 -3.63 -17.42 -9.69
N HIS A 61 -3.40 -18.39 -8.79
CA HIS A 61 -3.18 -17.99 -7.40
C HIS A 61 -1.98 -17.05 -7.44
N PRO A 62 -2.13 -15.73 -7.23
CA PRO A 62 -0.96 -14.97 -6.86
C PRO A 62 -0.61 -15.61 -5.52
N VAL A 63 0.45 -16.41 -5.50
CA VAL A 63 1.15 -16.66 -4.25
C VAL A 63 1.59 -15.25 -3.86
N ILE A 64 0.75 -14.59 -3.07
CA ILE A 64 1.12 -13.36 -2.39
C ILE A 64 2.14 -13.87 -1.39
N ASP A 65 3.37 -13.96 -1.86
CA ASP A 65 4.51 -14.07 -0.99
C ASP A 65 4.53 -12.74 -0.26
N VAL A 66 3.99 -12.75 0.96
CA VAL A 66 3.72 -11.57 1.78
C VAL A 66 5.00 -10.74 1.91
N ALA A 67 6.15 -11.42 1.96
CA ALA A 67 7.48 -10.81 1.94
C ALA A 67 7.79 -10.03 0.66
N THR A 68 7.43 -10.58 -0.52
CA THR A 68 7.65 -9.88 -1.81
C THR A 68 6.68 -8.71 -2.00
N GLN A 69 5.44 -8.84 -1.51
CA GLN A 69 4.46 -7.76 -1.58
C GLN A 69 4.79 -6.61 -0.63
N GLN A 70 5.35 -6.91 0.55
CA GLN A 70 5.85 -5.90 1.49
C GLN A 70 6.98 -5.09 0.87
N ASP A 71 8.06 -5.72 0.39
CA ASP A 71 9.19 -5.02 -0.27
C ASP A 71 8.75 -4.09 -1.41
N ILE A 72 7.77 -4.52 -2.22
CA ILE A 72 7.19 -3.70 -3.30
C ILE A 72 6.43 -2.48 -2.74
N ILE A 73 5.71 -2.62 -1.62
CA ILE A 73 4.99 -1.51 -0.97
C ILE A 73 5.99 -0.48 -0.42
N HIS A 74 7.12 -0.89 0.16
CA HIS A 74 8.13 0.04 0.70
C HIS A 74 8.78 0.92 -0.36
N VAL A 75 9.29 0.30 -1.44
CA VAL A 75 9.93 1.05 -2.53
C VAL A 75 8.94 2.00 -3.19
N ASN A 76 7.68 1.59 -3.31
CA ASN A 76 6.64 2.40 -3.93
C ASN A 76 6.24 3.60 -3.07
N LEU A 77 6.30 3.49 -1.73
CA LEU A 77 5.89 4.55 -0.81
C LEU A 77 6.81 5.77 -0.88
N LEU A 78 8.11 5.55 -0.72
CA LEU A 78 9.12 6.61 -0.78
C LEU A 78 9.20 7.22 -2.17
N ALA A 79 9.19 6.39 -3.22
CA ALA A 79 9.18 6.88 -4.60
C ALA A 79 7.96 7.74 -4.92
N SER A 80 6.77 7.38 -4.41
CA SER A 80 5.55 8.18 -4.56
C SER A 80 5.66 9.53 -3.86
N LEU A 81 6.27 9.56 -2.68
CA LEU A 81 6.46 10.79 -1.91
C LEU A 81 7.53 11.70 -2.53
N ASP A 82 8.63 11.14 -3.02
CA ASP A 82 9.67 11.83 -3.79
C ASP A 82 9.10 12.50 -5.04
N GLU A 83 8.28 11.76 -5.80
CA GLU A 83 7.63 12.30 -6.99
C GLU A 83 6.68 13.45 -6.63
N LEU A 84 5.93 13.31 -5.54
CA LEU A 84 5.05 14.37 -5.06
C LEU A 84 5.81 15.62 -4.60
N MET A 85 6.94 15.44 -3.90
CA MET A 85 7.84 16.53 -3.53
C MET A 85 8.38 17.24 -4.77
N ARG A 86 8.82 16.48 -5.77
CA ARG A 86 9.35 17.02 -7.04
C ARG A 86 8.32 17.84 -7.81
N GLN A 87 7.09 17.34 -7.91
CA GLN A 87 5.99 18.04 -8.59
C GLN A 87 5.53 19.31 -7.86
N SER A 88 5.61 19.30 -6.54
CA SER A 88 5.01 20.35 -5.70
C SER A 88 6.00 21.45 -5.29
N ARG A 89 7.31 21.25 -5.49
CA ARG A 89 8.40 22.15 -5.04
C ARG A 89 8.22 23.61 -5.44
N THR A 90 7.74 23.89 -6.66
CA THR A 90 7.63 25.27 -7.17
C THR A 90 6.29 25.93 -6.89
N LYS A 91 5.27 25.14 -6.51
CA LYS A 91 3.89 25.61 -6.34
C LYS A 91 3.43 25.66 -4.88
N LEU A 92 4.12 24.93 -4.00
CA LEU A 92 3.84 24.95 -2.57
C LEU A 92 4.55 26.10 -1.85
N PRO A 93 3.92 26.68 -0.81
CA PRO A 93 4.60 27.54 0.14
C PRO A 93 5.77 26.82 0.82
N SER A 94 6.83 27.55 1.16
CA SER A 94 8.02 27.01 1.83
C SER A 94 7.70 26.28 3.14
N GLU A 95 6.78 26.81 3.94
CA GLU A 95 6.30 26.20 5.18
C GLU A 95 5.67 24.82 4.93
N ALA A 96 4.82 24.70 3.91
CA ALA A 96 4.16 23.43 3.57
C ALA A 96 5.16 22.39 3.04
N PHE A 97 6.16 22.85 2.27
CA PHE A 97 7.25 21.99 1.82
C PHE A 97 8.15 21.52 2.99
N GLY A 98 8.29 22.31 4.05
CA GLY A 98 8.94 21.91 5.30
C GLY A 98 8.23 20.71 5.96
N TYR A 99 6.90 20.77 6.09
CA TYR A 99 6.11 19.64 6.61
C TYR A 99 6.26 18.39 5.75
N LEU A 100 6.30 18.55 4.43
CA LEU A 100 6.47 17.43 3.51
C LEU A 100 7.82 16.72 3.68
N GLN A 101 8.90 17.48 3.89
CA GLN A 101 10.23 16.92 4.21
C GLN A 101 10.23 16.18 5.54
N ASN A 102 9.58 16.74 6.57
CA ASN A 102 9.47 16.08 7.87
C ASN A 102 8.69 14.76 7.78
N ILE A 103 7.59 14.75 7.02
CA ILE A 103 6.81 13.54 6.75
C ILE A 103 7.66 12.52 5.99
N HIS A 104 8.41 12.96 4.97
CA HIS A 104 9.33 12.08 4.24
C HIS A 104 10.34 11.40 5.17
N GLN A 105 10.94 12.15 6.11
CA GLN A 105 11.88 11.59 7.06
C GLN A 105 11.24 10.53 7.96
N ILE A 106 10.05 10.81 8.53
CA ILE A 106 9.33 9.83 9.36
C ILE A 106 9.00 8.57 8.55
N VAL A 107 8.51 8.73 7.32
CA VAL A 107 8.17 7.59 6.47
C VAL A 107 9.41 6.78 6.15
N ALA A 108 10.55 7.41 5.87
CA ALA A 108 11.81 6.72 5.60
C ALA A 108 12.30 5.89 6.80
N ASP A 109 12.11 6.39 8.02
CA ASP A 109 12.53 5.71 9.23
C ASP A 109 11.57 4.56 9.62
N VAL A 110 10.26 4.76 9.44
CA VAL A 110 9.22 3.84 9.94
C VAL A 110 8.80 2.80 8.90
N ALA A 111 8.78 3.14 7.61
CA ALA A 111 8.41 2.22 6.55
C ALA A 111 9.17 0.88 6.59
N PRO A 112 10.51 0.82 6.74
CA PRO A 112 11.22 -0.46 6.79
C PRO A 112 10.81 -1.30 8.02
N LYS A 113 10.53 -0.68 9.16
CA LYS A 113 10.10 -1.41 10.37
C LYS A 113 8.70 -1.99 10.24
N LEU A 114 7.83 -1.30 9.51
CA LEU A 114 6.47 -1.79 9.22
C LEU A 114 6.45 -2.87 8.14
N SER A 115 7.57 -3.08 7.44
CA SER A 115 7.74 -4.18 6.48
C SER A 115 8.04 -5.51 7.14
N ASP A 116 8.67 -5.45 8.32
CA ASP A 116 8.92 -6.63 9.13
C ASP A 116 7.57 -7.17 9.63
N ASN A 117 7.42 -8.49 9.56
CA ASN A 117 6.16 -9.23 9.81
C ASN A 117 5.65 -9.14 11.28
N THR A 118 6.25 -8.26 12.08
CA THR A 118 5.94 -7.96 13.48
C THR A 118 5.03 -6.75 13.63
N ALA A 119 4.86 -5.95 12.58
CA ALA A 119 4.06 -4.73 12.65
C ALA A 119 2.55 -5.00 12.60
N THR A 120 1.80 -4.26 13.40
CA THR A 120 0.33 -4.30 13.37
C THR A 120 -0.20 -3.85 11.99
N THR A 121 -1.04 -4.67 11.37
CA THR A 121 -1.66 -4.40 10.06
C THR A 121 -2.33 -3.02 9.98
N GLU A 122 -2.90 -2.55 11.09
CA GLU A 122 -3.50 -1.22 11.22
C GLU A 122 -2.50 -0.08 10.94
N TYR A 123 -1.26 -0.20 11.43
CA TYR A 123 -0.21 0.79 11.21
C TYR A 123 0.26 0.80 9.76
N VAL A 124 0.41 -0.38 9.15
CA VAL A 124 0.76 -0.53 7.73
C VAL A 124 -0.29 0.12 6.83
N ILE A 125 -1.56 -0.17 7.06
CA ILE A 125 -2.69 0.41 6.30
C ILE A 125 -2.74 1.92 6.51
N SER A 126 -2.60 2.40 7.74
CA SER A 126 -2.64 3.84 8.07
C SER A 126 -1.52 4.60 7.40
N LEU A 127 -0.27 4.11 7.46
CA LEU A 127 0.87 4.71 6.78
C LEU A 127 0.68 4.74 5.26
N THR A 128 0.26 3.61 4.69
CA THR A 128 0.05 3.47 3.25
C THR A 128 -1.02 4.45 2.76
N ASN A 129 -2.16 4.54 3.44
CA ASN A 129 -3.23 5.48 3.10
C ASN A 129 -2.78 6.94 3.23
N ALA A 130 -2.04 7.27 4.29
CA ALA A 130 -1.57 8.62 4.52
C ALA A 130 -0.69 9.11 3.36
N VAL A 131 0.26 8.30 2.90
CA VAL A 131 1.22 8.70 1.86
C VAL A 131 0.63 8.56 0.45
N THR A 132 -0.15 7.52 0.17
CA THR A 132 -0.64 7.24 -1.21
C THR A 132 -1.94 7.96 -1.54
N ARG A 133 -2.74 8.34 -0.54
CA ARG A 133 -4.07 8.93 -0.74
C ARG A 133 -4.21 10.28 -0.08
N ASP A 134 -4.05 10.35 1.24
CA ASP A 134 -4.50 11.52 2.01
C ASP A 134 -3.60 12.74 1.79
N LEU A 135 -2.28 12.54 1.77
CA LEU A 135 -1.29 13.59 1.56
C LEU A 135 -1.29 14.10 0.10
N PRO A 136 -1.24 13.25 -0.95
CA PRO A 136 -1.37 13.71 -2.34
C PRO A 136 -2.68 14.46 -2.59
N GLN A 137 -3.79 13.98 -2.03
CA GLN A 137 -5.10 14.63 -2.18
C GLN A 137 -5.13 16.00 -1.51
N THR A 138 -4.58 16.13 -0.30
CA THR A 138 -4.48 17.40 0.44
C THR A 138 -3.69 18.44 -0.35
N ILE A 139 -2.51 18.05 -0.86
CA ILE A 139 -1.68 18.94 -1.68
C ILE A 139 -2.41 19.30 -2.99
N LYS A 140 -3.00 18.33 -3.68
CA LYS A 140 -3.73 18.56 -4.93
C LYS A 140 -4.88 19.55 -4.75
N ASN A 141 -5.67 19.42 -3.69
CA ASN A 141 -6.78 20.33 -3.39
C ASN A 141 -6.30 21.78 -3.22
N TYR A 142 -5.17 21.99 -2.55
CA TYR A 142 -4.58 23.31 -2.43
C TYR A 142 -4.05 23.84 -3.77
N LEU A 143 -3.36 23.00 -4.55
CA LEU A 143 -2.80 23.38 -5.85
C LEU A 143 -3.84 23.68 -6.93
N GLN A 144 -5.09 23.25 -6.76
CA GLN A 144 -6.21 23.61 -7.63
C GLN A 144 -6.70 25.05 -7.41
N LEU A 145 -6.35 25.67 -6.29
CA LEU A 145 -6.76 27.04 -5.97
C LEU A 145 -5.83 28.06 -6.64
N PRO A 146 -6.36 29.17 -7.17
CA PRO A 146 -5.54 30.29 -7.61
C PRO A 146 -4.69 30.84 -6.45
N THR A 147 -3.39 31.10 -6.67
CA THR A 147 -2.44 31.49 -5.61
C THR A 147 -2.89 32.73 -4.82
N ALA A 148 -3.46 33.73 -5.50
CA ALA A 148 -4.00 34.93 -4.86
C ALA A 148 -5.19 34.61 -3.94
N PHE A 149 -6.07 33.70 -4.37
CA PHE A 149 -7.21 33.26 -3.55
C PHE A 149 -6.74 32.49 -2.32
N ALA A 150 -5.80 31.55 -2.50
CA ALA A 150 -5.31 30.71 -1.41
C ALA A 150 -4.61 31.47 -0.26
N THR A 151 -4.07 32.65 -0.56
CA THR A 151 -3.31 33.48 0.39
C THR A 151 -4.14 34.62 0.98
N LEU A 152 -5.02 35.23 0.19
CA LEU A 152 -5.73 36.46 0.57
C LEU A 152 -7.16 36.22 1.05
N HIS A 153 -7.82 35.15 0.60
CA HIS A 153 -9.20 34.89 0.97
C HIS A 153 -9.29 34.08 2.26
N ILE A 154 -10.07 34.62 3.19
CA ILE A 154 -10.49 33.95 4.42
C ILE A 154 -11.70 33.09 4.08
N ILE A 155 -11.63 31.80 4.36
CA ILE A 155 -12.67 30.83 4.01
C ILE A 155 -13.41 30.31 5.24
N GLU A 156 -12.69 29.66 6.16
CA GLU A 156 -13.30 28.99 7.31
C GLU A 156 -12.65 29.46 8.61
N ARG A 157 -13.47 29.79 9.62
CA ARG A 157 -13.02 30.15 10.98
C ARG A 157 -11.96 31.27 11.03
N GLY A 158 -12.00 32.21 10.08
CA GLY A 158 -11.01 33.29 10.02
C GLY A 158 -9.67 32.91 9.39
N LYS A 159 -9.53 31.69 8.84
CA LYS A 159 -8.28 31.18 8.26
C LYS A 159 -8.28 31.24 6.74
N THR A 160 -7.08 31.43 6.18
CA THR A 160 -6.80 31.33 4.74
C THR A 160 -6.64 29.87 4.31
N CYS A 161 -6.76 29.59 3.01
CA CYS A 161 -6.51 28.23 2.49
C CYS A 161 -5.07 27.76 2.77
N LYS A 162 -4.09 28.70 2.77
CA LYS A 162 -2.71 28.39 3.18
C LYS A 162 -2.65 27.88 4.61
N GLN A 163 -3.30 28.58 5.55
CA GLN A 163 -3.30 28.17 6.95
C GLN A 163 -4.00 26.82 7.16
N LEU A 164 -5.11 26.60 6.46
CA LEU A 164 -5.82 25.32 6.52
C LEU A 164 -4.96 24.16 6.01
N LEU A 165 -4.22 24.36 4.90
CA LEU A 165 -3.27 23.36 4.41
C LEU A 165 -2.21 23.01 5.46
N LEU A 166 -1.62 24.02 6.10
CA LEU A 166 -0.57 23.79 7.10
C LEU A 166 -1.09 23.00 8.30
N GLU A 167 -2.31 23.28 8.75
CA GLU A 167 -2.95 22.51 9.83
C GLU A 167 -3.22 21.06 9.43
N GLN A 168 -3.65 20.82 8.20
CA GLN A 168 -3.87 19.47 7.68
C GLN A 168 -2.55 18.68 7.57
N LEU A 169 -1.47 19.33 7.11
CA LEU A 169 -0.15 18.72 7.04
C LEU A 169 0.44 18.45 8.43
N ASP A 170 0.25 19.36 9.38
CA ASP A 170 0.66 19.16 10.78
C ASP A 170 -0.11 18.01 11.44
N LEU A 171 -1.41 17.88 11.17
CA LEU A 171 -2.22 16.76 11.64
C LEU A 171 -1.69 15.42 11.12
N LEU A 172 -1.42 15.34 9.81
CA LEU A 172 -0.84 14.15 9.18
C LEU A 172 0.53 13.83 9.77
N TYR A 173 1.40 14.83 9.92
CA TYR A 173 2.71 14.68 10.55
C TYR A 173 2.62 14.10 11.96
N LYS A 174 1.76 14.66 12.82
CA LYS A 174 1.55 14.17 14.20
C LYS A 174 1.00 12.74 14.24
N GLN A 175 0.12 12.37 13.32
CA GLN A 175 -0.40 11.02 13.25
C GLN A 175 0.71 10.02 12.88
N LEU A 176 1.54 10.35 11.89
CA LEU A 176 2.68 9.52 11.49
C LEU A 176 3.73 9.41 12.61
N GLN A 177 3.96 10.50 13.34
CA GLN A 177 4.84 10.49 14.52
C GLN A 177 4.33 9.55 15.61
N LYS A 178 3.02 9.52 15.89
CA LYS A 178 2.43 8.57 16.84
C LYS A 178 2.60 7.13 16.39
N ILE A 179 2.42 6.85 15.11
CA ILE A 179 2.67 5.52 14.55
C ILE A 179 4.14 5.14 14.76
N ALA A 180 5.07 6.05 14.45
CA ALA A 180 6.50 5.85 14.69
C ALA A 180 6.79 5.50 16.16
N GLU A 181 6.30 6.31 17.09
CA GLU A 181 6.48 6.10 18.53
C GLU A 181 5.94 4.74 19.01
N ASN A 182 4.78 4.31 18.50
CA ASN A 182 4.22 3.03 18.86
C ASN A 182 5.05 1.86 18.31
N VAL A 183 5.50 1.94 17.05
CA VAL A 183 6.39 0.93 16.46
C VAL A 183 7.68 0.79 17.27
N TYR A 184 8.30 1.91 17.68
CA TYR A 184 9.51 1.86 18.50
C TYR A 184 9.26 1.34 19.93
N LYS A 185 8.07 1.54 20.50
CA LYS A 185 7.70 0.98 21.80
C LYS A 185 7.57 -0.54 21.73
N ASP A 186 6.92 -1.05 20.69
CA ASP A 186 6.76 -2.49 20.47
C ASP A 186 8.14 -3.18 20.35
N ASP A 187 9.08 -2.54 19.63
CA ASP A 187 10.49 -3.00 19.55
C ASP A 187 11.21 -2.99 20.92
N ALA A 188 11.00 -1.93 21.71
CA ALA A 188 11.61 -1.81 23.02
C ALA A 188 11.06 -2.87 24.00
N GLU A 189 9.77 -3.17 23.93
CA GLU A 189 9.14 -4.22 24.74
C GLU A 189 9.66 -5.62 24.36
N ALA A 190 9.85 -5.88 23.07
CA ALA A 190 10.48 -7.10 22.59
C ALA A 190 11.92 -7.27 23.14
N LEU A 191 12.71 -6.18 23.17
CA LEU A 191 14.06 -6.18 23.73
C LEU A 191 14.07 -6.48 25.23
N ILE A 192 13.17 -5.86 26.00
CA ILE A 192 13.03 -6.10 27.45
C ILE A 192 12.63 -7.55 27.73
N THR A 193 11.70 -8.09 26.93
CA THR A 193 11.22 -9.48 27.08
C THR A 193 12.35 -10.49 26.82
N ASN A 194 13.15 -10.25 25.77
CA ASN A 194 14.32 -11.08 25.48
C ASN A 194 15.37 -11.00 26.60
N GLY A 195 15.59 -9.82 27.19
CA GLY A 195 16.50 -9.65 28.33
C GLY A 195 16.08 -10.50 29.54
N ARG A 196 14.79 -10.47 29.92
CA ARG A 196 14.25 -11.30 31.00
C ARG A 196 14.41 -12.79 30.73
N PHE A 197 14.16 -13.23 29.50
CA PHE A 197 14.35 -14.63 29.10
C PHE A 197 15.82 -15.07 29.25
N LEU A 198 16.77 -14.22 28.87
CA LEU A 198 18.20 -14.52 29.03
C LEU A 198 18.60 -14.61 30.51
N GLU A 199 18.12 -13.70 31.36
CA GLU A 199 18.35 -13.75 32.81
C GLU A 199 17.82 -15.04 33.44
N GLU A 200 16.61 -15.48 33.05
CA GLU A 200 16.03 -16.74 33.51
C GLU A 200 16.83 -17.95 33.03
N LYS A 201 17.28 -17.95 31.76
CA LYS A 201 18.05 -19.04 31.17
C LYS A 201 19.45 -19.19 31.77
N PHE A 202 20.11 -18.07 32.09
CA PHE A 202 21.47 -18.07 32.65
C PHE A 202 21.50 -17.97 34.18
N ARG A 203 20.35 -18.04 34.85
CA ARG A 203 20.30 -18.08 36.31
C ARG A 203 20.98 -19.36 36.79
N PRO A 204 22.10 -19.29 37.52
CA PRO A 204 22.73 -20.48 38.06
C PRO A 204 21.76 -21.15 39.03
N VAL A 205 21.37 -22.38 38.73
CA VAL A 205 20.61 -23.20 39.67
C VAL A 205 21.57 -23.51 40.81
N ASN A 206 21.48 -22.76 41.91
CA ASN A 206 22.25 -23.02 43.12
C ASN A 206 21.75 -24.32 43.76
N PHE A 207 22.39 -25.43 43.41
CA PHE A 207 22.13 -26.76 43.99
C PHE A 207 22.79 -26.97 45.37
N ILE A 208 23.32 -25.92 46.02
CA ILE A 208 24.13 -26.05 47.23
C ILE A 208 23.44 -25.38 48.42
N THR A 209 22.32 -25.92 48.88
CA THR A 209 21.77 -25.56 50.21
C THR A 209 20.95 -26.66 50.89
N ASP A 210 21.29 -27.95 50.72
CA ASP A 210 20.67 -29.01 51.54
C ASP A 210 21.66 -30.11 51.96
N ILE A 211 22.76 -29.71 52.59
CA ILE A 211 23.49 -30.62 53.48
C ILE A 211 23.53 -29.95 54.85
N ARG A 212 22.41 -30.08 55.56
CA ARG A 212 22.32 -29.80 57.00
C ARG A 212 23.14 -30.86 57.74
N PRO A 213 24.11 -30.49 58.59
CA PRO A 213 24.79 -31.43 59.48
C PRO A 213 23.87 -31.93 60.60
#